data_AF-A0A847BN06-F1
#
_entry.id   AF-A0A847BN06-F1
#
_cell.length_a   1.000
_cell.length_b   1.000
_cell.length_c   1.000
_cell.angle_alpha   90.00
_cell.angle_beta   90.00
_cell.angle_gamma   90.00
#
_symmetry.space_group_name_H-M   'P 1'
#
loop_
_entity.id
_entity.type
_entity.pdbx_description
1 polymer ?
#
loop_
_entity_poly.entity_id
_entity_poly.type
_entity_poly.pdbx_seq_one_letter_code
_entity_poly.pdbx_strand_id
1 'polypeptide(L)'
;MLTKPPLEQLLPRAENRYVLAMFAARRARQLTEGARPLVESKTPNQVSLACEEIGSGAIVYRQGKHDVVIPERPEIIAQREASRREAEAKRAEDMLEEQRRPSRRQARESSTFEQEGISAQEASLIAEQLVQFVTEQESQEQDQSASEIDFASFTESLNTQEQAKSNEKNEDKD
;
A
#
# COMPACT_ATOMS: atom_id res chain seq x y z
N MET A 1 4.79 19.76 -45.22
CA MET A 1 4.30 18.38 -45.38
C MET A 1 4.25 17.74 -43.99
N LEU A 2 3.14 17.11 -43.61
CA LEU A 2 2.83 16.72 -42.23
C LEU A 2 3.59 15.47 -41.74
N THR A 3 4.18 14.68 -42.66
CA THR A 3 4.98 13.50 -42.35
C THR A 3 6.18 13.42 -43.28
N LYS A 4 7.33 12.95 -42.76
CA LYS A 4 8.51 12.57 -43.51
C LYS A 4 8.78 11.10 -43.19
N PRO A 5 9.02 10.21 -44.17
CA PRO A 5 8.95 10.39 -45.63
C PRO A 5 7.52 10.66 -46.18
N PRO A 6 7.36 11.12 -47.43
CA PRO A 6 6.04 11.32 -48.05
C PRO A 6 5.29 9.99 -48.24
N LEU A 7 3.96 10.09 -48.30
CA LEU A 7 3.06 8.92 -48.38
C LEU A 7 3.40 7.97 -49.54
N GLU A 8 3.77 8.52 -50.70
CA GLU A 8 4.10 7.75 -51.90
C GLU A 8 5.26 6.76 -51.69
N GLN A 9 6.23 7.13 -50.85
CA GLN A 9 7.37 6.26 -50.51
C GLN A 9 6.98 5.15 -49.53
N LEU A 10 5.86 5.32 -48.81
CA LEU A 10 5.37 4.37 -47.82
C LEU A 10 4.37 3.36 -48.41
N LEU A 11 3.69 3.70 -49.51
CA LEU A 11 2.70 2.84 -50.14
C LEU A 11 3.22 1.43 -50.46
N PRO A 12 4.47 1.22 -50.96
CA PRO A 12 4.99 -0.12 -51.23
C PRO A 12 5.18 -1.00 -49.99
N ARG A 13 5.12 -0.43 -48.78
CA ARG A 13 5.31 -1.15 -47.50
C ARG A 13 4.01 -1.73 -46.95
N ALA A 14 2.87 -1.46 -47.59
CA ALA A 14 1.55 -1.93 -47.18
C ALA A 14 0.74 -2.40 -48.38
N GLU A 15 -0.21 -3.30 -48.16
CA GLU A 15 -1.17 -3.73 -49.20
C GLU A 15 -2.02 -2.59 -49.74
N ASN A 16 -2.46 -1.66 -48.88
CA ASN A 16 -3.27 -0.52 -49.29
C ASN A 16 -3.10 0.68 -48.34
N ARG A 17 -3.68 1.83 -48.73
CA ARG A 17 -3.61 3.10 -47.98
C ARG A 17 -4.18 3.00 -46.56
N TYR A 18 -5.24 2.23 -46.36
CA TYR A 18 -5.90 2.08 -45.06
C TYR A 18 -5.05 1.24 -44.09
N VAL A 19 -4.47 0.15 -44.58
CA VAL A 19 -3.54 -0.71 -43.83
C VAL A 19 -2.32 0.11 -43.43
N LEU A 20 -1.78 0.94 -44.34
CA LEU A 20 -0.67 1.83 -44.02
C LEU A 20 -1.01 2.81 -42.89
N ALA A 21 -2.19 3.44 -42.95
CA ALA A 21 -2.63 4.37 -41.91
C ALA A 21 -2.80 3.68 -40.55
N MET A 22 -3.43 2.49 -40.53
CA MET A 22 -3.57 1.68 -39.31
C MET A 22 -2.22 1.21 -38.78
N PHE A 23 -1.30 0.83 -39.67
CA PHE A 23 0.03 0.37 -39.32
C PHE A 23 0.85 1.48 -38.65
N ALA A 24 0.89 2.67 -39.26
CA ALA A 24 1.53 3.84 -38.69
C ALA A 24 0.90 4.23 -37.34
N ALA A 25 -0.44 4.23 -37.23
CA ALA A 25 -1.13 4.56 -35.99
C ALA A 25 -0.85 3.56 -34.86
N ARG A 26 -0.87 2.25 -35.15
CA ARG A 26 -0.52 1.20 -34.18
C ARG A 26 0.92 1.36 -33.71
N ARG A 27 1.86 1.57 -34.62
CA ARG A 27 3.26 1.74 -34.25
C ARG A 27 3.48 3.01 -33.42
N ALA A 28 2.83 4.12 -33.78
CA ALA A 28 2.89 5.35 -32.99
C ALA A 28 2.40 5.13 -31.55
N ARG A 29 1.34 4.32 -31.34
CA ARG A 29 0.88 3.94 -29.99
C ARG A 29 1.91 3.13 -29.21
N GLN A 30 2.57 2.16 -29.85
CA GLN A 30 3.65 1.41 -29.20
C GLN A 30 4.77 2.35 -28.75
N LEU A 31 5.13 3.33 -29.59
CA LEU A 31 6.12 4.35 -29.24
C LEU A 31 5.66 5.27 -28.09
N THR A 32 4.35 5.58 -27.99
CA THR A 32 3.80 6.29 -26.82
C THR A 32 3.87 5.48 -25.54
N GLU A 33 3.68 4.15 -25.65
CA GLU A 33 3.68 3.23 -24.51
C GLU A 33 5.09 2.91 -23.99
N GLY A 34 6.14 3.45 -24.62
CA GLY A 34 7.53 3.24 -24.20
C GLY A 34 8.29 2.20 -25.01
N ALA A 35 7.75 1.78 -26.16
CA ALA A 35 8.50 0.94 -27.08
C ALA A 35 9.79 1.63 -27.54
N ARG A 36 10.81 0.80 -27.80
CA ARG A 36 12.09 1.24 -28.33
C ARG A 36 11.95 1.66 -29.79
N PRO A 37 12.41 2.87 -30.17
CA PRO A 37 12.55 3.25 -31.56
C PRO A 37 13.66 2.41 -32.21
N LEU A 38 13.40 1.94 -33.44
CA LEU A 38 14.33 1.12 -34.21
C LEU A 38 15.17 1.95 -35.19
N VAL A 39 14.76 3.19 -35.44
CA VAL A 39 15.46 4.16 -36.28
C VAL A 39 15.77 5.39 -35.45
N GLU A 40 16.96 5.94 -35.63
CA GLU A 40 17.33 7.23 -35.04
C GLU A 40 16.66 8.36 -35.82
N SER A 41 15.63 8.97 -35.22
CA SER A 41 15.05 10.20 -35.74
C SER A 41 15.39 11.39 -34.84
N LYS A 42 15.40 12.57 -35.44
CA LYS A 42 15.43 13.86 -34.72
C LYS A 42 14.03 14.39 -34.46
N THR A 43 12.99 13.65 -34.84
CA THR A 43 11.61 14.10 -34.80
C THR A 43 10.99 13.75 -33.44
N PRO A 44 10.45 14.72 -32.68
CA PRO A 44 9.79 14.43 -31.40
C PRO A 44 8.40 13.80 -31.60
N ASN A 45 7.84 13.90 -32.80
CA ASN A 45 6.52 13.35 -33.12
C ASN A 45 6.61 11.84 -33.39
N GLN A 46 5.93 11.04 -32.57
CA GLN A 46 5.90 9.59 -32.68
C GLN A 46 5.27 9.09 -34.00
N VAL A 47 4.33 9.85 -34.59
CA VAL A 47 3.75 9.49 -35.90
C VAL A 47 4.79 9.63 -37.00
N SER A 48 5.58 10.71 -36.98
CA SER A 48 6.67 10.90 -37.93
C SER A 48 7.73 9.81 -37.77
N LEU A 49 8.13 9.50 -36.54
CA LEU A 49 9.07 8.41 -36.25
C LEU A 49 8.54 7.06 -36.74
N ALA A 50 7.25 6.75 -36.52
CA ALA A 50 6.63 5.54 -37.05
C ALA A 50 6.68 5.49 -38.59
N CYS A 51 6.41 6.61 -39.28
CA CYS A 51 6.57 6.70 -40.73
C CYS A 51 8.02 6.47 -41.18
N GLU A 52 9.00 7.01 -40.48
CA GLU A 52 10.43 6.80 -40.77
C GLU A 52 10.82 5.32 -40.59
N GLU A 53 10.36 4.67 -39.52
CA GLU A 53 10.58 3.24 -39.28
C GLU A 53 9.94 2.38 -40.39
N ILE A 54 8.70 2.69 -40.81
CA ILE A 54 8.03 1.99 -41.91
C ILE A 54 8.80 2.20 -43.23
N GLY A 55 9.23 3.43 -43.51
CA GLY A 55 9.99 3.77 -44.71
C GLY A 55 11.32 3.01 -44.80
N SER A 56 12.04 2.94 -43.69
CA SER A 56 13.30 2.19 -43.57
C SER A 56 13.12 0.68 -43.74
N GLY A 57 11.92 0.15 -43.50
CA GLY A 57 11.64 -1.29 -43.50
C GLY A 57 12.07 -2.01 -42.22
N ALA A 58 12.42 -1.27 -41.16
CA ALA A 58 12.72 -1.85 -39.85
C ALA A 58 11.52 -2.57 -39.21
N ILE A 59 10.30 -2.27 -39.68
CA ILE A 59 9.05 -2.83 -39.16
C ILE A 59 8.20 -3.31 -40.33
N VAL A 60 7.56 -4.46 -40.13
CA VAL A 60 6.67 -5.08 -41.10
C VAL A 60 5.37 -5.46 -40.40
N TYR A 61 4.23 -5.27 -41.07
CA TYR A 61 2.95 -5.75 -40.57
C TYR A 61 2.74 -7.20 -41.03
N ARG A 62 2.06 -7.99 -40.19
CA ARG A 62 1.67 -9.37 -40.51
C ARG A 62 0.20 -9.55 -40.18
N GLN A 63 -0.52 -10.21 -41.08
CA GLN A 63 -1.91 -10.57 -40.87
C GLN A 63 -2.00 -11.82 -39.97
N GLY A 64 -3.09 -11.91 -39.20
CA GLY A 64 -3.33 -12.99 -38.25
C GLY A 64 -2.98 -12.63 -36.80
N LYS A 65 -3.16 -13.60 -35.90
CA LYS A 65 -2.78 -13.47 -34.49
C LYS A 65 -1.35 -13.97 -34.33
N HIS A 66 -0.47 -13.09 -33.90
CA HIS A 66 0.93 -13.39 -33.61
C HIS A 66 1.25 -12.88 -32.22
N ASP A 67 1.96 -13.69 -31.44
CA ASP A 67 2.49 -13.27 -30.14
C ASP A 67 3.75 -12.43 -30.40
N VAL A 68 3.55 -11.11 -30.47
CA VAL A 68 4.63 -10.15 -30.74
C VAL A 68 5.08 -9.52 -29.43
N VAL A 69 6.34 -9.74 -29.07
CA VAL A 69 6.98 -9.05 -27.94
C VAL A 69 7.54 -7.72 -28.46
N ILE A 70 7.07 -6.61 -27.90
CA ILE A 70 7.54 -5.27 -28.26
C ILE A 70 8.68 -4.90 -27.29
N PRO A 71 9.90 -4.63 -27.79
CA PRO A 71 11.00 -4.24 -26.92
C PRO A 71 10.74 -2.85 -26.33
N GLU A 72 10.80 -2.73 -25.01
CA GLU A 72 10.76 -1.45 -24.30
C GLU A 72 12.10 -0.70 -24.42
N ARG A 73 12.09 0.61 -24.19
CA ARG A 73 13.33 1.39 -24.11
C ARG A 73 14.18 0.94 -22.91
N PRO A 74 15.51 0.83 -23.07
CA PRO A 74 16.39 0.39 -21.99
C PRO A 74 16.34 1.31 -20.76
N GLU A 75 16.10 2.61 -20.99
CA GLU A 75 15.94 3.61 -19.93
C GLU A 75 14.74 3.31 -19.02
N ILE A 76 13.62 2.88 -19.59
CA ILE A 76 12.38 2.58 -18.84
C ILE A 76 12.58 1.34 -17.98
N ILE A 77 13.25 0.32 -18.53
CA ILE A 77 13.60 -0.91 -17.81
C ILE A 77 14.50 -0.56 -16.61
N ALA A 78 15.57 0.21 -16.85
CA ALA A 78 16.51 0.63 -15.81
C ALA A 78 15.84 1.48 -14.72
N GLN A 79 14.95 2.41 -15.08
CA GLN A 79 14.23 3.24 -14.12
C GLN A 79 13.26 2.42 -13.25
N ARG A 80 12.55 1.45 -13.85
CA ARG A 80 11.68 0.53 -13.11
C ARG A 80 12.48 -0.35 -12.14
N GLU A 81 13.64 -0.83 -12.55
CA GLU A 81 14.52 -1.61 -11.67
C GLU A 81 15.14 -0.76 -10.54
N ALA A 82 15.56 0.48 -10.84
CA ALA A 82 16.12 1.39 -9.85
C ALA A 82 15.08 1.76 -8.77
N SER A 83 13.88 2.16 -9.18
CA SER A 83 12.78 2.47 -8.25
C SER A 83 12.37 1.26 -7.39
N ARG A 84 12.38 0.05 -7.95
CA ARG A 84 12.16 -1.18 -7.19
C ARG A 84 13.27 -1.39 -6.15
N ARG A 85 14.53 -1.25 -6.56
CA ARG A 85 15.70 -1.40 -5.69
C ARG A 85 15.72 -0.36 -4.56
N GLU A 86 15.37 0.89 -4.87
CA GLU A 86 15.25 1.97 -3.88
C GLU A 86 14.10 1.70 -2.89
N ALA A 87 12.94 1.23 -3.37
CA ALA A 87 11.83 0.88 -2.50
C ALA A 87 12.17 -0.31 -1.59
N GLU A 88 12.91 -1.30 -2.08
CA GLU A 88 13.41 -2.42 -1.28
C GLU A 88 14.45 -1.96 -0.25
N ALA A 89 15.41 -1.10 -0.65
CA ALA A 89 16.39 -0.52 0.26
C ALA A 89 15.70 0.29 1.36
N LYS A 90 14.74 1.15 1.01
CA LYS A 90 13.97 1.94 1.97
C LYS A 90 13.19 1.05 2.95
N ARG A 91 12.54 -0.01 2.48
CA ARG A 91 11.84 -0.97 3.36
C ARG A 91 12.81 -1.69 4.31
N ALA A 92 14.00 -2.03 3.84
CA ALA A 92 15.04 -2.64 4.66
C ALA A 92 15.57 -1.65 5.71
N GLU A 93 15.76 -0.38 5.34
CA GLU A 93 16.14 0.69 6.27
C GLU A 93 15.06 0.94 7.33
N ASP A 94 13.79 1.03 6.94
CA ASP A 94 12.67 1.20 7.86
C ASP A 94 12.61 0.04 8.87
N MET A 95 12.82 -1.20 8.40
CA MET A 95 12.88 -2.39 9.25
C MET A 95 14.08 -2.36 10.21
N LEU A 96 15.25 -1.93 9.75
CA LEU A 96 16.45 -1.80 10.57
C LEU A 96 16.27 -0.71 11.64
N GLU A 97 15.65 0.42 11.29
CA GLU A 97 15.35 1.50 12.24
C GLU A 97 14.33 1.03 13.29
N GLU A 98 13.34 0.25 12.89
CA GLU A 98 12.38 -0.35 13.84
C GLU A 98 13.06 -1.33 14.80
N GLN A 99 14.02 -2.14 14.32
CA GLN A 99 14.85 -2.98 15.18
C GLN A 99 15.78 -2.16 16.10
N ARG A 100 16.26 -1.00 15.63
CA ARG A 100 17.12 -0.09 16.42
C ARG A 100 16.36 0.74 17.44
N ARG A 101 15.05 0.99 17.25
CA ARG A 101 14.21 1.75 18.19
C ARG A 101 14.25 1.27 19.64
N PRO A 102 14.07 -0.03 19.97
CA PRO A 102 14.15 -0.50 21.35
C PRO A 102 15.55 -0.27 21.94
N SER A 103 16.60 -0.55 21.18
CA SER A 103 17.99 -0.34 21.62
C SER A 103 18.31 1.13 21.84
N ARG A 104 17.77 2.05 21.02
CA ARG A 104 17.95 3.50 21.18
C ARG A 104 17.16 4.07 22.36
N ARG A 105 15.99 3.49 22.69
CA ARG A 105 15.25 3.80 23.93
C ARG A 105 16.02 3.32 25.16
N GLN A 106 16.45 2.07 25.17
CA GLN A 106 17.26 1.50 26.26
C GLN A 106 18.58 2.25 26.46
N ALA A 107 19.27 2.66 25.40
CA ALA A 107 20.50 3.45 25.51
C ALA A 107 20.28 4.87 26.03
N ARG A 108 19.12 5.48 25.71
CA ARG A 108 18.73 6.78 26.29
C ARG A 108 18.38 6.64 27.76
N GLU A 109 17.61 5.62 28.11
CA GLU A 109 17.26 5.28 29.49
C GLU A 109 18.52 4.97 30.32
N SER A 110 19.42 4.13 29.81
CA SER A 110 20.70 3.84 30.48
C SER A 110 21.54 5.10 30.69
N SER A 111 21.58 6.01 29.69
CA SER A 111 22.30 7.28 29.84
C SER A 111 21.69 8.21 30.91
N THR A 112 20.37 8.17 31.10
CA THR A 112 19.70 8.92 32.18
C THR A 112 19.95 8.31 33.56
N PHE A 113 19.95 6.98 33.69
CA PHE A 113 20.27 6.32 34.96
C PHE A 113 21.73 6.51 35.38
N GLU A 114 22.66 6.46 34.41
CA GLU A 114 24.08 6.75 34.64
C GLU A 114 24.32 8.22 35.03
N GLN A 115 23.58 9.18 34.45
CA GLN A 115 23.65 10.60 34.83
C GLN A 115 23.17 10.87 36.25
N GLU A 116 22.18 10.12 36.73
CA GLU A 116 21.62 10.22 38.09
C GLU A 116 22.34 9.28 39.10
N GLY A 117 23.40 8.59 38.68
CA GLY A 117 24.23 7.74 39.55
C GLY A 117 23.55 6.44 40.03
N ILE A 118 22.48 6.00 39.37
CA ILE A 118 21.72 4.80 39.71
C ILE A 118 22.35 3.60 39.01
N SER A 119 22.75 2.57 39.77
CA SER A 119 23.33 1.37 39.19
C SER A 119 22.29 0.51 38.45
N ALA A 120 22.72 -0.27 37.46
CA ALA A 120 21.82 -1.12 36.68
C ALA A 120 21.01 -2.12 37.54
N GLN A 121 21.59 -2.57 38.66
CA GLN A 121 20.93 -3.48 39.61
C GLN A 121 19.85 -2.76 40.43
N GLU A 122 20.13 -1.53 40.90
CA GLU A 122 19.15 -0.72 41.64
C GLU A 122 17.96 -0.33 40.76
N ALA A 123 18.20 0.05 39.50
CA ALA A 123 17.13 0.37 38.56
C ALA A 123 16.20 -0.83 38.30
N SER A 124 16.75 -2.05 38.20
CA SER A 124 15.92 -3.26 38.04
C SER A 124 15.05 -3.56 39.26
N LEU A 125 15.57 -3.35 40.47
CA LEU A 125 14.81 -3.55 41.71
C LEU A 125 13.68 -2.53 41.86
N ILE A 126 13.94 -1.27 41.51
CA ILE A 126 12.92 -0.21 41.53
C ILE A 126 11.80 -0.53 40.53
N ALA A 127 12.15 -1.02 39.34
CA ALA A 127 11.18 -1.39 38.32
C ALA A 127 10.30 -2.56 38.77
N GLU A 128 10.87 -3.63 39.35
CA GLU A 128 10.10 -4.75 39.89
C GLU A 128 9.17 -4.32 41.02
N GLN A 129 9.66 -3.49 41.95
CA GLN A 129 8.86 -3.00 43.07
C GLN A 129 7.69 -2.11 42.60
N LEU A 130 7.90 -1.28 41.57
CA LEU A 130 6.85 -0.44 41.00
C LEU A 130 5.78 -1.27 40.27
N VAL A 131 6.20 -2.29 39.52
CA VAL A 131 5.26 -3.22 38.86
C VAL A 131 4.41 -3.95 39.90
N GLN A 132 5.02 -4.48 40.97
CA GLN A 132 4.27 -5.11 42.07
C GLN A 132 3.25 -4.16 42.68
N PHE A 133 3.67 -2.93 42.99
CA PHE A 133 2.78 -1.93 43.59
C PHE A 133 1.59 -1.55 42.69
N VAL A 134 1.82 -1.37 41.39
CA VAL A 134 0.72 -1.07 40.43
C VAL A 134 -0.23 -2.26 40.29
N THR A 135 0.30 -3.49 40.24
CA THR A 135 -0.55 -4.70 40.17
C THR A 135 -1.38 -4.92 41.44
N GLU A 136 -0.85 -4.54 42.60
CA GLU A 136 -1.58 -4.60 43.88
C GLU A 136 -2.70 -3.55 43.92
N GLN A 137 -2.49 -2.35 43.37
CA GLN A 137 -3.53 -1.33 43.28
C GLN A 137 -4.65 -1.71 42.30
N GLU A 138 -4.31 -2.25 41.12
CA GLU A 138 -5.32 -2.71 40.15
C GLU A 138 -6.20 -3.84 40.71
N SER A 139 -5.60 -4.75 41.50
CA SER A 139 -6.33 -5.84 42.17
C SER A 139 -7.30 -5.29 43.23
N GLN A 140 -6.89 -4.24 43.96
CA GLN A 140 -7.72 -3.56 44.95
C GLN A 140 -8.85 -2.74 44.31
N GLU A 141 -8.63 -2.14 43.14
CA GLU A 141 -9.66 -1.43 42.38
C GLU A 141 -10.70 -2.39 41.76
N GLN A 142 -10.27 -3.58 41.30
CA GLN A 142 -11.19 -4.63 40.85
C GLN A 142 -12.09 -5.14 41.98
N ASP A 143 -11.54 -5.36 43.18
CA ASP A 143 -12.33 -5.80 44.35
C ASP A 143 -13.31 -4.72 44.84
N GLN A 144 -12.98 -3.42 44.68
CA GLN A 144 -13.90 -2.33 44.98
C GLN A 144 -15.04 -2.24 43.95
N SER A 145 -14.75 -2.42 42.65
CA SER A 145 -15.77 -2.41 41.58
C SER A 145 -16.71 -3.62 41.61
N ALA A 146 -16.24 -4.78 42.10
CA ALA A 146 -17.08 -5.97 42.29
C ALA A 146 -18.02 -5.86 43.51
N SER A 147 -17.73 -4.95 44.45
CA SER A 147 -18.53 -4.72 45.65
C SER A 147 -19.64 -3.67 45.48
N GLU A 148 -19.72 -3.00 44.32
CA GLU A 148 -20.70 -1.95 44.04
C GLU A 148 -21.40 -2.22 42.69
N ILE A 149 -22.28 -3.23 42.67
CA ILE A 149 -23.59 -3.32 41.99
C ILE A 149 -24.11 -4.76 42.19
N ASP A 150 -25.04 -4.93 43.14
CA ASP A 150 -25.78 -6.18 43.31
C ASP A 150 -27.17 -6.06 42.64
N PHE A 151 -27.18 -6.13 41.30
CA PHE A 151 -28.36 -5.87 40.46
C PHE A 151 -29.46 -6.95 40.60
N ALA A 152 -29.15 -8.11 41.18
CA ALA A 152 -30.10 -9.21 41.36
C ALA A 152 -31.18 -8.91 42.41
N SER A 153 -30.83 -8.18 43.49
CA SER A 153 -31.76 -7.80 44.55
C SER A 153 -32.82 -6.78 44.10
N PHE A 154 -32.48 -5.94 43.11
CA PHE A 154 -33.37 -4.94 42.53
C PHE A 154 -34.44 -5.58 41.63
N THR A 155 -34.06 -6.62 40.86
CA THR A 155 -35.00 -7.31 39.95
C THR A 155 -36.01 -8.19 40.68
N GLU A 156 -35.67 -8.73 41.86
CA GLU A 156 -36.58 -9.57 42.66
C GLU A 156 -37.66 -8.73 43.37
N SER A 157 -37.31 -7.47 43.73
CA SER A 157 -38.23 -6.51 44.35
C SER A 157 -39.29 -5.95 43.38
N LEU A 158 -38.99 -5.90 42.07
CA LEU A 158 -39.94 -5.45 41.05
C LEU A 158 -40.95 -6.55 40.68
N ASN A 159 -40.53 -7.82 40.65
CA ASN A 159 -41.39 -8.94 40.28
C ASN A 159 -42.45 -9.27 41.36
N THR A 160 -42.13 -9.01 42.63
CA THR A 160 -43.08 -9.16 43.75
C THR A 160 -44.16 -8.07 43.76
N GLN A 161 -43.89 -6.86 43.26
CA GLN A 161 -44.92 -5.82 43.11
C GLN A 161 -45.84 -6.02 41.91
N GLU A 162 -45.37 -6.64 40.82
CA GLU A 162 -46.22 -6.96 39.67
C GLU A 162 -47.20 -8.10 39.96
N GLN A 163 -46.80 -9.13 40.73
CA GLN A 163 -47.73 -10.21 41.14
C GLN A 163 -48.82 -9.74 42.11
N ALA A 164 -48.56 -8.74 42.95
CA ALA A 164 -49.56 -8.16 43.85
C ALA A 164 -50.62 -7.33 43.11
N LYS A 165 -50.26 -6.63 42.03
CA LYS A 165 -51.20 -5.81 41.23
C LYS A 165 -52.03 -6.64 40.23
N SER A 166 -51.59 -7.84 39.85
CA SER A 166 -52.38 -8.73 39.00
C SER A 166 -53.47 -9.52 39.74
N ASN A 167 -53.40 -9.65 41.08
CA ASN A 167 -54.38 -10.39 41.87
C ASN A 167 -55.57 -9.54 42.36
N GLU A 168 -55.47 -8.21 42.39
CA GLU A 168 -56.60 -7.33 42.75
C GLU A 168 -57.54 -6.99 41.57
N LYS A 169 -57.22 -7.39 40.34
CA LYS A 169 -58.00 -7.02 39.13
C LYS A 169 -58.90 -8.13 38.58
N ASN A 170 -59.04 -9.26 39.29
CA ASN A 170 -59.89 -10.39 38.91
C ASN A 170 -61.04 -10.69 39.90
N GLU A 171 -61.31 -9.81 40.87
CA GLU A 171 -62.48 -9.93 41.78
C GLU A 171 -63.64 -8.96 41.46
N ASP A 172 -63.56 -8.20 40.37
CA ASP A 172 -64.72 -7.46 39.79
C ASP A 172 -65.28 -8.19 38.56
N LYS A 173 -65.86 -9.37 38.81
CA LYS A 173 -66.93 -9.99 38.01
C LYS A 173 -67.77 -10.87 38.92
N ASP A 174 -68.77 -10.27 39.55
CA ASP A 174 -70.14 -10.79 39.70
C ASP A 174 -71.10 -9.63 40.06
#